data_AF-A0A2L2Z6K2-F1
#
_entry.id   AF-A0A2L2Z6K2-F1
#
_cell.length_a   1.000
_cell.length_b   1.000
_cell.length_c   1.000
_cell.angle_alpha   90.00
_cell.angle_beta   90.00
_cell.angle_gamma   90.00
#
_symmetry.space_group_name_H-M   'P 1'
#
loop_
_entity.id
_entity.type
_entity.pdbx_description
1 polymer ?
#
loop_
_entity_poly.entity_id
_entity_poly.type
_entity_poly.pdbx_seq_one_letter_code
_entity_poly.pdbx_strand_id
1 'polypeptide(L)'
;IPPEKLMGLTVTCQPFFGSFKVKGIDFVVISFSLVSETYVAKLLPSILEQLKEKIQGKKNIFLVGDFILPPGHTVFEVLSSQGYT
;
A
#
# COMPACT_ATOMS: atom_id res chain seq x y z
N ILE A 1 -3.35 -18.60 -10.64
CA ILE A 1 -2.98 -18.28 -12.04
C ILE A 1 -1.68 -19.00 -12.35
N PRO A 2 -1.56 -19.75 -13.45
CA PRO A 2 -0.31 -20.43 -13.81
C PRO A 2 0.84 -19.43 -13.97
N PRO A 3 2.07 -19.71 -13.50
CA PRO A 3 3.21 -18.78 -13.55
C PRO A 3 3.49 -18.23 -14.94
N GLU A 4 3.22 -19.04 -15.96
CA GLU A 4 3.40 -18.79 -17.39
C GLU A 4 2.45 -17.69 -17.92
N LYS A 5 1.32 -17.46 -17.25
CA LYS A 5 0.40 -16.34 -17.56
C LYS A 5 0.77 -15.03 -16.88
N LEU A 6 1.83 -15.01 -16.06
CA LEU A 6 2.36 -13.81 -15.41
C LEU A 6 3.56 -13.21 -16.19
N MET A 7 3.97 -13.83 -17.31
CA MET A 7 5.00 -13.28 -18.19
C MET A 7 4.55 -11.93 -18.77
N GLY A 8 5.16 -10.85 -18.29
CA GLY A 8 4.85 -9.46 -18.66
C GLY A 8 4.24 -8.62 -17.54
N LEU A 9 3.78 -9.25 -16.45
CA LEU A 9 3.44 -8.54 -15.22
C LEU A 9 4.72 -8.38 -14.41
N THR A 10 5.30 -7.18 -14.43
CA THR A 10 6.37 -6.82 -13.50
C THR A 10 5.78 -6.89 -12.10
N VAL A 11 6.07 -7.98 -11.39
CA VAL A 11 5.80 -8.09 -9.96
C VAL A 11 6.68 -7.07 -9.26
N THR A 12 6.18 -5.85 -9.11
CA THR A 12 6.86 -4.80 -8.37
C THR A 12 6.42 -4.92 -6.92
N CYS A 13 7.29 -5.49 -6.08
CA CYS A 13 7.12 -5.45 -4.63
C CYS A 13 7.28 -4.02 -4.06
N GLN A 14 7.58 -3.04 -4.92
CA GLN A 14 7.72 -1.65 -4.53
C GLN A 14 6.34 -0.97 -4.53
N PRO A 15 5.97 -0.27 -3.44
CA PRO A 15 4.74 0.51 -3.40
C PRO A 15 4.79 1.64 -4.43
N PHE A 16 3.70 1.78 -5.17
CA PHE A 16 3.40 2.94 -5.98
C PHE A 16 2.78 4.03 -5.10
N PHE A 17 3.29 5.25 -5.25
CA PHE A 17 2.74 6.44 -4.60
C PHE A 17 2.33 7.44 -5.68
N GLY A 18 1.05 7.76 -5.70
CA GLY A 18 0.47 8.77 -6.57
C GLY A 18 -0.31 9.81 -5.80
N SER A 19 -0.53 10.96 -6.42
CA SER A 19 -1.44 11.97 -5.91
C SER A 19 -2.22 12.60 -7.06
N PHE A 20 -3.45 13.00 -6.77
CA PHE A 20 -4.30 13.70 -7.74
C PHE A 20 -5.23 14.67 -7.01
N LYS A 21 -5.78 15.63 -7.76
CA LYS A 21 -6.66 16.67 -7.23
C LYS A 21 -8.01 16.63 -7.92
N VAL A 22 -9.09 16.64 -7.15
CA VAL A 22 -10.47 16.70 -7.66
C VAL A 22 -11.19 17.84 -6.98
N LYS A 23 -11.70 18.81 -7.77
CA LYS A 23 -12.44 19.98 -7.25
C LYS A 23 -11.70 20.71 -6.11
N GLY A 24 -10.38 20.83 -6.21
CA GLY A 24 -9.54 21.49 -5.20
C GLY A 24 -9.12 20.61 -4.02
N ILE A 25 -9.62 19.38 -3.91
CA ILE A 25 -9.30 18.44 -2.83
C ILE A 25 -8.14 17.55 -3.27
N ASP A 26 -7.09 17.48 -2.45
CA ASP A 26 -5.93 16.62 -2.65
C ASP A 26 -6.22 15.18 -2.15
N PHE A 27 -5.91 14.21 -3.00
CA PHE A 27 -5.99 12.78 -2.73
C PHE A 27 -4.62 12.13 -2.91
N VAL A 28 -4.33 11.17 -2.05
CA VAL A 28 -3.13 10.32 -2.15
C VAL A 28 -3.57 8.91 -2.45
N VAL A 29 -2.94 8.27 -3.43
CA VAL A 29 -3.13 6.86 -3.76
C VAL A 29 -1.84 6.13 -3.43
N ILE A 30 -1.99 5.07 -2.64
CA ILE A 30 -0.89 4.21 -2.28
C ILE A 30 -1.29 2.81 -2.73
N SER A 31 -0.51 2.27 -3.66
CA SER A 31 -0.78 0.96 -4.24
C SER A 31 0.38 0.03 -4.03
N PHE A 32 0.14 -1.16 -3.50
CA PHE A 32 1.14 -2.21 -3.45
C PHE A 32 0.52 -3.58 -3.73
N SER A 33 1.26 -4.42 -4.44
CA SER A 33 0.85 -5.79 -4.76
C SER A 33 1.92 -6.71 -4.22
N LEU A 34 1.58 -7.41 -3.14
CA LEU A 34 2.49 -8.36 -2.51
C LEU A 34 2.33 -9.71 -3.19
N VAL A 35 3.44 -10.35 -3.54
CA VAL A 35 3.43 -11.60 -4.34
C VAL A 35 3.74 -12.85 -3.52
N SER A 36 4.27 -12.69 -2.31
CA SER A 36 4.33 -13.80 -1.35
C SER A 36 4.58 -13.32 0.09
N GLU A 37 4.05 -14.07 1.05
CA GLU A 37 4.18 -13.83 2.50
C GLU A 37 5.65 -13.65 2.95
N THR A 38 6.58 -14.41 2.38
CA THR A 38 8.02 -14.35 2.73
C THR A 38 8.64 -12.99 2.38
N TYR A 39 8.20 -12.37 1.30
CA TYR A 39 8.67 -11.03 0.91
C TYR A 39 7.95 -9.94 1.69
N VAL A 40 6.70 -10.17 2.11
CA VAL A 40 5.97 -9.27 3.02
C VAL A 40 6.79 -9.04 4.27
N ALA A 41 7.19 -10.08 4.99
CA ALA A 41 7.90 -9.92 6.26
C ALA A 41 9.19 -9.09 6.15
N LYS A 42 9.91 -9.17 5.02
CA LYS A 42 11.15 -8.42 4.80
C LYS A 42 10.92 -6.97 4.38
N LEU A 43 9.93 -6.71 3.54
CA LEU A 43 9.68 -5.39 2.96
C LEU A 43 8.71 -4.55 3.79
N LEU A 44 7.85 -5.20 4.58
CA LEU A 44 6.82 -4.55 5.37
C LEU A 44 7.37 -3.44 6.26
N PRO A 45 8.49 -3.60 7.02
CA PRO A 45 8.99 -2.50 7.86
C PRO A 45 9.32 -1.24 7.04
N SER A 46 9.96 -1.39 5.88
CA SER A 46 10.29 -0.27 4.99
C SER A 46 9.03 0.35 4.36
N ILE A 47 8.04 -0.48 3.99
CA ILE A 47 6.76 -0.01 3.46
C ILE A 47 5.99 0.77 4.52
N LEU A 48 5.98 0.32 5.78
CA LEU A 48 5.29 1.01 6.88
C LEU A 48 5.89 2.38 7.17
N GLU A 49 7.22 2.50 7.18
CA GLU A 49 7.89 3.80 7.33
C GLU A 49 7.56 4.75 6.19
N GLN A 50 7.66 4.28 4.93
CA GLN A 50 7.27 5.08 3.77
C GLN A 50 5.79 5.48 3.80
N LEU A 51 4.91 4.55 4.22
CA LEU A 51 3.48 4.81 4.37
C LEU A 51 3.28 5.95 5.38
N LYS A 52 3.86 5.82 6.58
CA LYS A 52 3.76 6.81 7.65
C LYS A 52 4.19 8.20 7.18
N GLU A 53 5.33 8.32 6.50
CA GLU A 53 5.81 9.60 5.95
C GLU A 53 4.86 10.18 4.90
N LYS A 54 4.31 9.35 4.01
CA LYS A 54 3.46 9.81 2.90
C LYS A 54 2.05 10.18 3.32
N ILE A 55 1.52 9.53 4.36
CA ILE A 55 0.17 9.77 4.87
C ILE A 55 0.10 10.88 5.92
N GLN A 56 1.23 11.25 6.54
CA GLN A 56 1.27 12.25 7.60
C GLN A 56 0.68 13.59 7.13
N GLY A 57 -0.34 14.08 7.85
CA GLY A 57 -1.01 15.35 7.56
C GLY A 57 -1.91 15.33 6.31
N LYS A 58 -2.07 14.19 5.65
CA LYS A 58 -3.05 14.01 4.58
C LYS A 58 -4.41 13.67 5.19
N LYS A 59 -5.48 13.90 4.44
CA LYS A 59 -6.87 13.61 4.87
C LYS A 59 -7.59 12.60 4.00
N ASN A 60 -7.28 12.57 2.70
CA ASN A 60 -7.96 11.70 1.75
C ASN A 60 -6.95 10.73 1.15
N ILE A 61 -7.00 9.48 1.59
CA ILE A 61 -6.03 8.45 1.22
C ILE A 61 -6.78 7.23 0.71
N PHE A 62 -6.34 6.74 -0.44
CA PHE A 62 -6.76 5.46 -0.97
C PHE A 62 -5.61 4.48 -0.81
N LEU A 63 -5.87 3.41 -0.08
CA LEU A 63 -4.98 2.27 0.02
C LEU A 63 -5.54 1.16 -0.90
N VAL A 64 -4.79 0.81 -1.94
CA VAL A 64 -5.25 -0.08 -3.02
C VAL A 64 -4.27 -1.23 -3.21
N GLY A 65 -4.75 -2.46 -3.37
CA GLY A 65 -3.87 -3.58 -3.73
C GLY A 65 -4.26 -4.92 -3.14
N ASP A 66 -3.47 -5.92 -3.48
CA ASP A 66 -3.52 -7.25 -2.87
C ASP A 66 -2.47 -7.33 -1.76
N PHE A 67 -2.96 -7.22 -0.54
CA PHE A 67 -2.12 -7.22 0.65
C PHE A 67 -1.68 -8.63 0.99
N ILE A 68 -2.50 -9.66 0.68
CA ILE A 68 -2.35 -11.02 1.23
C ILE A 68 -2.16 -10.95 2.76
N LEU A 69 -2.87 -10.02 3.42
CA LEU A 69 -2.77 -9.77 4.86
C LEU A 69 -4.16 -9.82 5.49
N PRO A 70 -4.29 -10.37 6.71
CA PRO A 70 -5.56 -10.38 7.41
C PRO A 70 -6.00 -8.95 7.79
N PRO A 71 -7.31 -8.70 7.95
CA PRO A 71 -7.85 -7.37 8.31
C PRO A 71 -7.30 -6.74 9.60
N GLY A 72 -6.71 -7.54 10.49
CA GLY A 72 -6.09 -7.09 11.74
C GLY A 72 -4.56 -6.92 11.67
N HIS A 73 -3.97 -6.92 10.48
CA HIS A 73 -2.52 -6.83 10.35
C HIS A 73 -1.99 -5.40 10.62
N THR A 74 -0.76 -5.29 11.13
CA THR A 74 -0.10 -4.05 11.56
C THR A 74 -0.05 -2.93 10.50
N VAL A 75 -0.13 -3.29 9.20
CA VAL A 75 -0.23 -2.30 8.11
C VAL A 75 -1.50 -1.45 8.20
N PHE A 76 -2.59 -2.05 8.65
CA PHE A 76 -3.85 -1.35 8.88
C PHE A 76 -3.83 -0.61 10.20
N GLU A 77 -3.08 -1.08 11.21
CA GLU A 77 -2.87 -0.32 12.46
C GLU A 77 -2.16 1.01 12.23
N VAL A 78 -1.21 1.09 11.29
CA VAL A 78 -0.58 2.36 10.93
C VAL A 78 -1.62 3.36 10.42
N LEU A 79 -2.59 2.91 9.61
CA LEU A 79 -3.69 3.75 9.17
C LEU A 79 -4.61 4.14 10.34
N SER A 80 -5.00 3.17 11.17
CA SER A 80 -5.85 3.42 12.35
C SER A 80 -5.21 4.41 13.33
N SER A 81 -3.89 4.34 13.53
CA SER A 81 -3.13 5.26 14.40
C SER A 81 -3.17 6.71 13.92
N GLN A 82 -3.48 6.94 12.64
CA GLN A 82 -3.61 8.25 12.02
C GLN A 82 -5.08 8.70 11.88
N GLY A 83 -6.03 7.94 12.45
CA GLY A 83 -7.45 8.27 12.48
C GLY A 83 -8.25 7.78 11.27
N TYR A 84 -7.69 6.91 10.44
CA TYR A 84 -8.41 6.27 9.34
C TYR A 84 -9.19 5.05 9.83
N THR A 85 -10.40 4.83 9.28
CA THR A 85 -11.30 3.70 9.62
C THR A 85 -11.55 2.82 8.41
#